data_AF-A0A2M8MZP5-F1
#
_entry.id   AF-A0A2M8MZP5-F1
#
_cell.length_a   1.000
_cell.length_b   1.000
_cell.length_c   1.000
_cell.angle_alpha   90.00
_cell.angle_beta   90.00
_cell.angle_gamma   90.00
#
_symmetry.space_group_name_H-M   'P 1'
#
loop_
_entity.id
_entity.type
_entity.pdbx_description
1 polymer ?
#
loop_
_entity_poly.entity_id
_entity_poly.type
_entity_poly.pdbx_seq_one_letter_code
_entity_poly.pdbx_strand_id
1 'polypeptide(L)'
;MSVEVLYFAWVRERIGLPRERVQTDAATVADLIAELVAREDRYAMAFADLASLRVALDQELASFDAPLAGVREVAFFPPMTGG
;
A
#
# COMPACT_ATOMS: atom_id res chain seq x y z
N MET A 1 6.94 -2.72 13.53
CA MET A 1 7.83 -3.44 12.57
C MET A 1 8.23 -2.54 11.40
N SER A 2 9.20 -2.97 10.58
CA SER A 2 9.65 -2.22 9.40
C SER A 2 9.26 -2.94 8.11
N VAL A 3 8.53 -2.26 7.23
CA VAL A 3 8.12 -2.79 5.91
C VAL A 3 8.60 -1.88 4.77
N GLU A 4 8.88 -2.44 3.61
CA GLU A 4 9.09 -1.68 2.37
C GLU A 4 7.76 -1.55 1.64
N VAL A 5 7.32 -0.32 1.39
CA VAL A 5 6.07 -0.03 0.69
C VAL A 5 6.39 0.46 -0.72
N LEU A 6 5.85 -0.22 -1.73
CA LEU A 6 6.04 0.10 -3.14
C LEU A 6 4.75 0.64 -3.73
N TYR A 7 4.88 1.63 -4.62
CA TYR A 7 3.76 2.26 -5.31
C TYR A 7 3.97 2.18 -6.81
N PHE A 8 2.93 1.81 -7.55
CA PHE A 8 2.98 1.65 -9.01
C PHE A 8 1.94 2.50 -9.74
N ALA A 9 2.18 2.73 -11.03
CA ALA A 9 1.27 3.46 -11.93
C ALA A 9 0.77 4.78 -11.33
N TRP A 10 -0.53 5.08 -11.44
CA TRP A 10 -1.09 6.34 -10.92
C TRP A 10 -0.97 6.48 -9.40
N VAL A 11 -0.85 5.37 -8.65
CA VAL A 11 -0.65 5.41 -7.19
C VAL A 11 0.67 6.08 -6.89
N ARG A 12 1.74 5.66 -7.58
CA ARG A 12 3.06 6.29 -7.50
C ARG A 12 3.01 7.78 -7.84
N GLU A 13 2.25 8.15 -8.85
CA GLU A 13 2.13 9.55 -9.29
C GLU A 13 1.44 10.41 -8.22
N ARG A 14 0.39 9.89 -7.56
CA ARG A 14 -0.28 10.58 -6.44
C ARG A 14 0.59 10.67 -5.19
N ILE A 15 1.31 9.60 -4.84
CA ILE A 15 2.22 9.57 -3.69
C ILE A 15 3.49 10.40 -3.95
N GLY A 16 3.95 10.48 -5.20
CA GLY A 16 5.18 11.15 -5.59
C GLY A 16 6.46 10.38 -5.25
N LEU A 17 6.35 9.13 -4.76
CA LEU A 17 7.48 8.26 -4.41
C LEU A 17 7.28 6.87 -5.04
N PRO A 18 8.34 6.24 -5.59
CA PRO A 18 8.25 4.87 -6.09
C PRO A 18 8.19 3.83 -4.97
N ARG A 19 8.82 4.13 -3.83
CA ARG A 19 8.83 3.29 -2.63
C ARG A 19 9.26 4.10 -1.40
N GLU A 20 8.96 3.58 -0.22
CA GLU A 20 9.48 4.08 1.05
C GLU A 20 9.59 2.96 2.08
N ARG A 21 10.41 3.16 3.13
CA ARG A 21 10.44 2.26 4.29
C ARG A 21 9.59 2.86 5.41
N VAL A 22 8.62 2.10 5.89
CA VAL A 22 7.66 2.53 6.90
C VAL A 22 7.91 1.76 8.19
N GLN A 23 8.03 2.49 9.31
CA GLN A 23 7.90 1.91 10.64
C GLN A 23 6.42 1.98 11.02
N THR A 24 5.83 0.84 11.37
CA THR A 24 4.38 0.69 11.56
C THR A 24 4.09 -0.34 12.63
N ASP A 25 3.01 -0.15 13.39
CA ASP A 25 2.47 -1.16 14.31
C ASP A 25 1.17 -1.79 13.77
N ALA A 26 0.82 -1.48 12.51
CA ALA A 26 -0.30 -2.04 11.79
C ALA A 26 -0.30 -3.58 11.81
N ALA A 27 -1.43 -4.17 12.19
CA ALA A 27 -1.61 -5.61 12.16
C ALA A 27 -1.97 -6.11 10.75
N THR A 28 -2.68 -5.29 9.98
CA THR A 28 -3.19 -5.62 8.64
C THR A 28 -2.82 -4.54 7.60
N VAL A 29 -3.01 -4.85 6.32
CA VAL A 29 -2.82 -3.85 5.24
C VAL A 29 -3.76 -2.66 5.43
N ALA A 30 -5.01 -2.87 5.84
CA ALA A 30 -5.98 -1.81 6.09
C ALA A 30 -5.50 -0.86 7.19
N ASP A 31 -4.93 -1.41 8.27
CA ASP A 31 -4.34 -0.60 9.35
C ASP A 31 -3.14 0.23 8.84
N LEU A 32 -2.29 -0.38 8.01
CA LEU A 32 -1.15 0.33 7.40
C LEU A 32 -1.62 1.47 6.49
N ILE A 33 -2.68 1.26 5.71
CA ILE A 33 -3.28 2.34 4.92
C ILE A 33 -3.79 3.46 5.83
N ALA A 34 -4.48 3.13 6.92
CA ALA A 34 -4.99 4.14 7.85
C ALA A 34 -3.84 4.97 8.46
N GLU A 35 -2.73 4.34 8.84
CA GLU A 35 -1.53 5.03 9.31
C GLU A 35 -0.94 5.95 8.23
N LEU A 36 -0.82 5.48 6.99
CA LEU A 36 -0.30 6.29 5.88
C LEU A 36 -1.21 7.48 5.58
N VAL A 37 -2.52 7.26 5.51
CA VAL A 37 -3.53 8.31 5.30
C VAL A 37 -3.46 9.39 6.37
N ALA A 38 -3.24 9.01 7.63
CA ALA A 38 -3.10 9.96 8.74
C ALA A 38 -1.79 10.77 8.70
N ARG A 39 -0.79 10.33 7.92
CA ARG A 39 0.55 10.94 7.89
C ARG A 39 0.60 12.19 7.02
N GLU A 40 0.07 12.13 5.80
CA GLU A 40 0.10 13.23 4.82
C GLU A 40 -1.07 13.14 3.82
N ASP A 41 -1.57 14.28 3.35
CA ASP A 41 -2.74 14.37 2.44
C ASP A 41 -2.58 13.58 1.14
N ARG A 42 -1.36 13.43 0.63
CA ARG A 42 -1.07 12.65 -0.59
C ARG A 42 -1.50 11.18 -0.47
N TYR A 43 -1.39 10.60 0.72
CA TYR A 43 -1.82 9.23 0.98
C TYR A 43 -3.34 9.15 1.03
N ALA A 44 -4.01 10.12 1.66
CA ALA A 44 -5.47 10.23 1.65
C ALA A 44 -6.02 10.26 0.21
N MET A 45 -5.39 11.05 -0.67
CA MET A 45 -5.77 11.11 -2.09
C MET A 45 -5.48 9.81 -2.87
N ALA A 46 -4.39 9.12 -2.56
CA ALA A 46 -4.04 7.87 -3.24
C ALA A 46 -4.95 6.70 -2.82
N PHE A 47 -5.35 6.66 -1.54
CA PHE A 47 -6.13 5.57 -0.96
C PHE A 47 -7.63 5.89 -0.80
N ALA A 48 -8.11 7.00 -1.37
CA ALA A 48 -9.52 7.41 -1.28
C ALA A 48 -10.52 6.39 -1.87
N ASP A 49 -10.10 5.60 -2.86
CA ASP A 49 -10.90 4.54 -3.47
C ASP A 49 -10.13 3.22 -3.49
N LEU A 50 -10.29 2.42 -2.43
CA LEU A 50 -9.65 1.11 -2.31
C LEU A 50 -10.19 0.07 -3.30
N ALA A 51 -11.41 0.24 -3.85
CA ALA A 51 -11.95 -0.69 -4.84
C ALA A 51 -11.19 -0.59 -6.18
N SER A 52 -10.61 0.58 -6.46
CA SER A 52 -9.72 0.82 -7.59
C SER A 52 -8.29 0.32 -7.41
N LEU A 53 -7.98 -0.33 -6.29
CA LEU A 53 -6.64 -0.78 -5.91
C LEU A 53 -6.54 -2.30 -5.73
N ARG A 54 -5.31 -2.77 -5.82
CA ARG A 54 -4.85 -4.09 -5.47
C ARG A 54 -3.63 -3.96 -4.57
N VAL A 55 -3.41 -4.98 -3.74
CA VAL A 55 -2.25 -5.09 -2.88
C VAL A 55 -1.57 -6.43 -3.08
N ALA A 56 -0.24 -6.45 -3.02
CA ALA A 56 0.54 -7.67 -2.89
C ALA A 56 1.41 -7.61 -1.64
N LEU A 57 1.54 -8.75 -0.96
CA LEU A 57 2.44 -8.97 0.17
C LEU A 57 3.54 -9.93 -0.28
N ASP A 58 4.79 -9.52 -0.17
CA ASP A 58 5.94 -10.30 -0.64
C ASP A 58 5.74 -10.90 -2.06
N GLN A 59 5.25 -10.07 -2.98
CA GLN A 59 4.96 -10.38 -4.40
C GLN A 59 3.75 -11.29 -4.66
N GLU A 60 2.98 -11.66 -3.63
CA GLU A 60 1.75 -12.43 -3.77
C GLU A 60 0.52 -11.53 -3.59
N LEU A 61 -0.47 -11.64 -4.49
CA LEU A 61 -1.71 -10.86 -4.40
C LEU A 61 -2.45 -11.19 -3.10
N ALA A 62 -2.88 -10.17 -2.37
CA ALA A 62 -3.50 -10.31 -1.06
C ALA A 62 -4.77 -9.45 -0.92
N SER A 63 -5.48 -9.66 0.20
CA SER A 63 -6.59 -8.81 0.63
C SER A 63 -6.07 -7.62 1.47
N PHE A 64 -6.86 -6.56 1.57
CA PHE A 64 -6.59 -5.45 2.50
C PHE A 64 -6.72 -5.88 3.97
N ASP A 65 -7.41 -6.97 4.28
CA ASP A 65 -7.47 -7.52 5.65
C ASP A 65 -6.33 -8.50 5.95
N ALA A 66 -5.42 -8.73 5.00
CA ALA A 66 -4.33 -9.70 5.19
C ALA A 66 -3.37 -9.24 6.30
N PRO A 67 -2.90 -10.17 7.15
CA PRO A 67 -1.98 -9.85 8.23
C PRO A 67 -0.61 -9.45 7.69
N LEU A 68 0.02 -8.48 8.34
CA LEU A 68 1.37 -8.01 8.00
C LEU A 68 2.48 -8.69 8.81
N ALA A 69 2.13 -9.60 9.73
CA ALA A 69 3.11 -10.30 10.55
C ALA A 69 4.10 -11.09 9.68
N GLY A 70 5.38 -10.69 9.74
CA GLY A 70 6.46 -11.32 8.97
C GLY A 70 6.59 -10.85 7.51
N VAL A 71 5.68 -9.98 7.05
CA VAL A 71 5.75 -9.38 5.71
C VAL A 71 6.92 -8.39 5.65
N ARG A 72 7.66 -8.41 4.54
CA ARG A 72 8.77 -7.49 4.30
C ARG A 72 8.42 -6.41 3.29
N GLU A 73 7.58 -6.76 2.33
CA GLU A 73 7.19 -5.92 1.21
C GLU A 73 5.66 -5.81 1.07
N VAL A 74 5.16 -4.58 0.91
CA VAL A 74 3.76 -4.29 0.58
C VAL A 74 3.73 -3.45 -0.69
N ALA A 75 3.05 -3.93 -1.72
CA ALA A 75 2.94 -3.22 -3.01
C ALA A 75 1.51 -2.78 -3.27
N PHE A 76 1.30 -1.49 -3.56
CA PHE A 76 0.00 -0.93 -3.97
C PHE A 76 0.01 -0.55 -5.44
N PHE A 77 -0.99 -1.04 -6.18
CA PHE A 77 -1.10 -0.85 -7.61
C PHE A 77 -2.56 -0.92 -8.06
N PRO A 78 -2.95 -0.26 -9.16
CA PRO A 78 -4.27 -0.44 -9.73
C PRO A 78 -4.40 -1.79 -10.43
N PRO A 79 -5.63 -2.25 -10.74
CA PRO A 79 -5.84 -3.39 -11.62
C PRO A 79 -5.01 -3.24 -12.89
N MET A 80 -4.23 -4.26 -13.21
CA MET A 80 -3.52 -4.32 -14.49
C MET A 80 -4.58 -4.40 -15.59
N THR A 81 -4.69 -3.37 -16.42
CA THR A 81 -5.40 -3.48 -17.69
C THR A 81 -4.55 -4.38 -18.58
N GLY A 82 -4.99 -5.61 -18.82
CA GLY A 82 -4.30 -6.53 -19.71
C GLY A 82 -4.09 -5.91 -21.09
N GLY A 83 -2.89 -6.10 -21.63
CA GLY A 83 -2.65 -6.09 -23.07
C GLY A 83 -2.89 -7.47 -23.65
#